data_AF-A0A1W2E6T6-F1
#
_entry.id   AF-A0A1W2E6T6-F1
#
_cell.length_a   1.000
_cell.length_b   1.000
_cell.length_c   1.000
_cell.angle_alpha   90.00
_cell.angle_beta   90.00
_cell.angle_gamma   90.00
#
_symmetry.space_group_name_H-M   'P 1'
#
loop_
_entity.id
_entity.type
_entity.pdbx_description
1 polymer ?
#
loop_
_entity_poly.entity_id
_entity_poly.type
_entity_poly.pdbx_seq_one_letter_code
_entity_poly.pdbx_strand_id
1 'polypeptide(L)'
;MRGKDTVKRLNEIVGRYFDIPPGVGFGAHQPPFDIDNPDLHETKGELLAEIELIEKLLSQLNVLVPLLRSPLLGKDAEKKVGLPLMQYVDSEARRYAAKRMVEDPTDLVIDGAAKVGAWGSSATLLGGIQRLAERRRADLDARLEKTWSKRGRPPNAYARTIALRLAKLVAGRTGRKPTLGTASDGGHPSTDYGRALEETFEALEIKGEIRRPGEWALKQLTDEDIVRLPIYDLHIFEALRSKSSVPED
;
A
#
# COMPACT_ATOMS: atom_id res chain seq x y z
N MET A 1 7.33 8.93 -1.08
CA MET A 1 6.12 9.64 -0.58
C MET A 1 5.66 10.59 -1.67
N ARG A 2 4.50 10.35 -2.29
CA ARG A 2 3.89 11.34 -3.20
C ARG A 2 3.43 12.55 -2.36
N GLY A 3 3.56 13.76 -2.90
CA GLY A 3 3.39 15.01 -2.14
C GLY A 3 1.95 15.24 -1.64
N LYS A 4 1.81 16.06 -0.59
CA LYS A 4 0.50 16.53 -0.08
C LYS A 4 -0.36 17.15 -1.19
N ASP A 5 0.29 17.76 -2.19
CA ASP A 5 -0.37 18.41 -3.32
C ASP A 5 -1.06 17.42 -4.27
N THR A 6 -0.45 16.24 -4.51
CA THR A 6 -1.06 15.18 -5.31
C THR A 6 -2.35 14.67 -4.66
N VAL A 7 -2.31 14.43 -3.35
CA VAL A 7 -3.48 13.95 -2.59
C VAL A 7 -4.60 14.98 -2.60
N LYS A 8 -4.27 16.26 -2.39
CA LYS A 8 -5.24 17.36 -2.49
C LYS A 8 -5.89 17.40 -3.86
N ARG A 9 -5.09 17.32 -4.93
CA ARG A 9 -5.59 17.35 -6.31
C ARG A 9 -6.54 16.19 -6.61
N LEU A 10 -6.22 14.98 -6.18
CA LEU A 10 -7.09 13.82 -6.34
C LEU A 10 -8.42 13.98 -5.61
N ASN A 11 -8.39 14.51 -4.39
CA ASN A 11 -9.61 14.81 -3.63
C ASN A 11 -10.47 15.89 -4.31
N GLU A 12 -9.87 16.90 -4.95
CA GLU A 12 -10.60 17.90 -5.76
C GLU A 12 -11.28 17.27 -6.99
N ILE A 13 -10.58 16.39 -7.70
CA ILE A 13 -11.11 15.69 -8.88
C ILE A 13 -12.31 14.81 -8.48
N VAL A 14 -12.13 14.02 -7.43
CA VAL A 14 -13.17 13.12 -6.93
C VAL A 14 -14.33 13.89 -6.33
N GLY A 15 -14.06 14.99 -5.61
CA GLY A 15 -15.08 15.84 -4.97
C GLY A 15 -16.17 16.34 -5.91
N ARG A 16 -15.92 16.41 -7.22
CA ARG A 16 -16.95 16.77 -8.23
C ARG A 16 -18.13 15.80 -8.28
N TYR A 17 -17.94 14.57 -7.82
CA TYR A 17 -18.98 13.54 -7.79
C TYR A 17 -19.72 13.46 -6.44
N PHE A 18 -19.31 14.25 -5.44
CA PHE A 18 -19.84 14.18 -4.09
C PHE A 18 -20.39 15.54 -3.66
N ASP A 19 -21.59 15.53 -3.06
CA ASP A 19 -22.19 16.73 -2.48
C ASP A 19 -21.39 17.24 -1.26
N ILE A 20 -20.65 16.32 -0.61
CA ILE A 20 -19.68 16.59 0.45
C ILE A 20 -18.36 15.92 0.03
N PRO A 21 -17.27 16.67 -0.20
CA PRO A 21 -16.00 16.08 -0.65
C PRO A 21 -15.52 15.00 0.32
N PRO A 22 -15.06 13.83 -0.16
CA PRO A 22 -14.37 12.89 0.70
C PRO A 22 -13.14 13.61 1.29
N GLY A 23 -13.06 13.66 2.63
CA GLY A 23 -11.95 14.32 3.34
C GLY A 23 -12.27 15.58 4.14
N VAL A 24 -13.54 15.97 4.33
CA VAL A 24 -13.88 17.01 5.33
C VAL A 24 -13.76 16.40 6.75
N GLY A 25 -12.53 16.34 7.28
CA GLY A 25 -12.19 15.78 8.60
C GLY A 25 -10.77 15.19 8.67
N PHE A 26 -10.49 14.35 9.67
CA PHE A 26 -9.18 13.68 9.91
C PHE A 26 -8.62 12.86 8.71
N GLY A 27 -9.38 12.69 7.62
CA GLY A 27 -8.99 12.01 6.38
C GLY A 27 -8.44 12.89 5.25
N ALA A 28 -8.34 14.22 5.41
CA ALA A 28 -7.89 15.16 4.36
C ALA A 28 -6.47 14.90 3.81
N HIS A 29 -5.68 14.07 4.49
CA HIS A 29 -4.32 13.70 4.10
C HIS A 29 -4.22 12.35 3.38
N GLN A 30 -5.34 11.65 3.18
CA GLN A 30 -5.39 10.39 2.47
C GLN A 30 -5.99 10.57 1.07
N PRO A 31 -5.50 9.81 0.07
CA PRO A 31 -6.07 9.82 -1.27
C PRO A 31 -7.49 9.23 -1.27
N PRO A 32 -8.38 9.66 -2.19
CA PRO A 32 -9.79 9.23 -2.20
C PRO A 32 -9.99 7.76 -2.57
N PHE A 33 -8.94 7.10 -3.07
CA PHE A 33 -8.84 5.67 -3.32
C PHE A 33 -7.37 5.28 -3.23
N ASP A 34 -7.09 3.98 -3.13
CA ASP A 34 -5.72 3.47 -3.15
C ASP A 34 -5.01 3.88 -4.45
N ILE A 35 -3.88 4.59 -4.34
CA ILE A 35 -3.06 5.05 -5.47
C ILE A 35 -1.68 4.38 -5.50
N ASP A 36 -1.45 3.39 -4.66
CA ASP A 36 -0.18 2.68 -4.67
C ASP A 36 -0.02 1.99 -6.02
N ASN A 37 1.16 2.16 -6.62
CA ASN A 37 1.52 1.46 -7.83
C ASN A 37 2.10 0.10 -7.43
N PRO A 38 1.34 -1.01 -7.58
CA PRO A 38 1.91 -2.31 -7.28
C PRO A 38 3.07 -2.62 -8.22
N ASP A 39 3.07 -2.10 -9.46
CA ASP A 39 4.02 -2.35 -10.54
C ASP A 39 5.05 -1.20 -10.67
N LEU A 40 6.09 -1.24 -9.85
CA LEU A 40 7.20 -0.28 -9.90
C LEU A 40 8.08 -0.40 -11.15
N HIS A 41 7.93 -1.47 -11.94
CA HIS A 41 8.80 -1.77 -13.07
C HIS A 41 8.21 -1.28 -14.39
N GLU A 42 8.90 -0.36 -15.05
CA GLU A 42 8.58 0.08 -16.41
C GLU A 42 9.17 -0.89 -17.45
N THR A 43 10.24 -1.61 -17.10
CA THR A 43 10.95 -2.51 -18.00
C THR A 43 11.12 -3.93 -17.44
N LYS A 44 11.31 -4.90 -18.35
CA LYS A 44 11.70 -6.28 -17.97
C LYS A 44 13.03 -6.30 -17.23
N GLY A 45 13.96 -5.41 -17.59
CA GLY A 45 15.27 -5.32 -16.95
C GLY A 45 15.16 -4.93 -15.48
N GLU A 46 14.32 -3.93 -15.17
CA GLU A 46 14.06 -3.52 -13.79
C GLU A 46 13.40 -4.64 -12.98
N LEU A 47 12.42 -5.35 -13.56
CA LEU A 47 11.77 -6.50 -12.92
C LEU A 47 12.78 -7.61 -12.59
N LEU A 48 13.64 -7.97 -13.55
CA LEU A 48 14.67 -8.98 -13.35
C LEU A 48 15.72 -8.53 -12.32
N ALA A 49 16.07 -7.24 -12.29
CA ALA A 49 16.98 -6.69 -11.30
C ALA A 49 16.38 -6.72 -9.88
N GLU A 50 15.09 -6.40 -9.70
CA GLU A 50 14.43 -6.53 -8.39
C GLU A 50 14.36 -7.99 -7.95
N ILE A 51 14.04 -8.92 -8.88
CA ILE A 51 14.08 -10.36 -8.62
C ILE A 51 15.46 -10.79 -8.09
N GLU A 52 16.53 -10.43 -8.80
CA GLU A 52 17.90 -10.78 -8.40
C GLU A 52 18.26 -10.22 -7.02
N LEU A 53 17.85 -8.97 -6.74
CA LEU A 53 18.09 -8.33 -5.45
C LEU A 53 17.35 -9.05 -4.31
N ILE A 54 16.09 -9.43 -4.54
CA ILE A 54 15.28 -10.16 -3.55
C ILE A 54 15.82 -11.57 -3.34
N GLU A 55 16.29 -12.25 -4.39
CA GLU A 55 16.94 -13.56 -4.25
C GLU A 55 18.22 -13.48 -3.42
N LYS A 56 19.05 -12.46 -3.67
CA LYS A 56 20.23 -12.18 -2.84
C LYS A 56 19.84 -11.94 -1.40
N LEU A 57 18.85 -11.09 -1.14
CA LEU A 57 18.35 -10.82 0.22
C LEU A 57 17.85 -12.10 0.90
N LEU A 58 17.00 -12.88 0.23
CA LEU A 58 16.47 -14.13 0.74
C LEU A 58 17.56 -15.16 1.02
N SER A 59 18.60 -15.25 0.17
CA SER A 59 19.73 -16.13 0.41
C SER A 59 20.44 -15.82 1.74
N GLN A 60 20.61 -14.53 2.06
CA GLN A 60 21.22 -14.09 3.31
C GLN A 60 20.30 -14.33 4.51
N LEU A 61 19.00 -14.00 4.37
CA LEU A 61 18.02 -14.18 5.44
C LEU A 61 17.77 -15.66 5.77
N ASN A 62 17.80 -16.53 4.77
CA ASN A 62 17.67 -17.99 4.94
C ASN A 62 18.83 -18.60 5.73
N VAL A 63 19.99 -17.93 5.79
CA VAL A 63 21.11 -18.33 6.64
C VAL A 63 21.03 -17.65 8.01
N LEU A 64 20.80 -16.34 8.03
CA LEU A 64 20.88 -15.52 9.23
C LEU A 64 19.73 -15.78 10.21
N VAL A 65 18.49 -15.95 9.72
CA VAL A 65 17.32 -16.14 10.59
C VAL A 65 17.39 -17.49 11.33
N PRO A 66 17.71 -18.64 10.70
CA PRO A 66 17.92 -19.88 11.43
C PRO A 66 19.07 -19.79 12.43
N LEU A 67 20.19 -19.14 12.07
CA LEU A 67 21.32 -18.95 12.97
C LEU A 67 20.90 -18.20 14.24
N LEU A 68 20.17 -17.09 14.11
CA LEU A 68 19.68 -16.32 15.25
C LEU A 68 18.62 -17.07 16.07
N ARG A 69 17.88 -18.00 15.47
CA ARG A 69 16.89 -18.82 16.18
C ARG A 69 17.49 -20.10 16.79
N SER A 70 18.69 -20.49 16.38
CA SER A 70 19.35 -21.72 16.84
C SER A 70 19.55 -21.81 18.37
N PRO A 71 19.78 -20.72 19.13
CA PRO A 71 19.83 -20.80 20.60
C PRO A 71 18.52 -21.25 21.24
N LEU A 72 17.39 -21.02 20.57
CA LEU A 72 16.05 -21.28 21.08
C LEU A 72 15.45 -22.57 20.49
N LEU A 73 15.66 -22.78 19.19
CA LEU A 73 14.99 -23.82 18.40
C LEU A 73 15.94 -24.89 17.84
N GLY A 74 17.26 -24.70 18.00
CA GLY A 74 18.28 -25.60 17.46
C GLY A 74 18.43 -26.91 18.23
N LYS A 75 19.38 -27.72 17.80
CA LYS A 75 19.78 -28.96 18.49
C LYS A 75 20.59 -28.66 19.76
N ASP A 76 20.77 -29.64 20.64
CA ASP A 76 21.44 -29.44 21.93
C ASP A 76 22.85 -28.83 21.82
N ALA A 77 23.63 -29.23 20.80
CA ALA A 77 24.95 -28.67 20.55
C ALA A 77 24.89 -27.17 20.16
N GLU A 78 23.91 -26.78 19.34
CA GLU A 78 23.71 -25.40 18.92
C GLU A 78 23.20 -24.55 20.08
N LYS A 79 22.27 -25.07 20.88
CA LYS A 79 21.76 -24.40 22.09
C LYS A 79 22.87 -24.15 23.10
N LYS A 80 23.78 -25.12 23.29
CA LYS A 80 24.89 -25.04 24.26
C LYS A 80 25.84 -23.87 23.97
N VAL A 81 26.07 -23.55 22.69
CA VAL A 81 26.93 -22.42 22.27
C VAL A 81 26.12 -21.15 22.06
N GLY A 82 24.91 -21.28 21.52
CA GLY A 82 24.04 -20.17 21.15
C GLY A 82 23.44 -19.43 22.33
N LEU A 83 23.07 -20.12 23.41
CA LEU A 83 22.49 -19.47 24.60
C LEU A 83 23.48 -18.53 25.29
N PRO A 84 24.75 -18.91 25.56
CA PRO A 84 25.75 -17.99 26.09
C PRO A 84 26.00 -16.79 25.18
N LEU A 85 26.04 -16.99 23.86
CA LEU A 85 26.23 -15.89 22.90
C LEU A 85 25.05 -14.92 22.92
N MET A 86 23.82 -15.43 22.93
CA MET A 86 22.60 -14.64 23.08
C MET A 86 22.64 -13.80 24.36
N GLN A 87 22.98 -14.41 25.50
CA GLN A 87 23.10 -13.72 26.79
C GLN A 87 24.17 -12.64 26.77
N TYR A 88 25.33 -12.91 26.15
CA TYR A 88 26.41 -11.94 25.98
C TYR A 88 25.94 -10.73 25.17
N VAL A 89 25.36 -10.96 23.99
CA VAL A 89 24.85 -9.88 23.12
C VAL A 89 23.79 -9.05 23.82
N ASP A 90 22.83 -9.68 24.51
CA ASP A 90 21.80 -8.96 25.26
C ASP A 90 22.37 -8.16 26.44
N SER A 91 23.42 -8.67 27.09
CA SER A 91 24.10 -7.93 28.17
C SER A 91 24.84 -6.71 27.64
N GLU A 92 25.53 -6.84 26.51
CA GLU A 92 26.26 -5.74 25.87
C GLU A 92 25.31 -4.70 25.27
N ALA A 93 24.21 -5.12 24.65
CA ALA A 93 23.18 -4.22 24.15
C ALA A 93 22.57 -3.35 25.27
N ARG A 94 22.29 -3.95 26.44
CA ARG A 94 21.82 -3.20 27.62
C ARG A 94 22.86 -2.22 28.15
N ARG A 95 24.13 -2.64 28.23
CA ARG A 95 25.23 -1.75 28.65
C ARG A 95 25.42 -0.58 27.69
N TYR A 96 25.28 -0.84 26.39
CA TYR A 96 25.38 0.17 25.36
C TYR A 96 24.22 1.18 25.45
N ALA A 97 22.98 0.69 25.52
CA ALA A 97 21.80 1.54 25.65
C ALA A 97 21.82 2.41 26.93
N ALA A 98 22.28 1.86 28.06
CA ALA A 98 22.36 2.59 29.33
C ALA A 98 23.29 3.83 29.29
N LYS A 99 24.22 3.89 28.34
CA LYS A 99 25.18 5.00 28.20
C LYS A 99 24.80 6.00 27.11
N ARG A 100 23.76 5.71 26.32
CA ARG A 100 23.39 6.47 25.12
C ARG A 100 22.24 7.44 25.46
N MET A 101 22.36 8.69 25.03
CA MET A 101 21.21 9.60 24.98
C MET A 101 20.37 9.28 23.74
N VAL A 102 19.05 9.30 23.90
CA VAL A 102 18.12 9.12 22.77
C VAL A 102 17.97 10.45 22.07
N GLU A 103 18.51 10.56 20.86
CA GLU A 103 18.49 11.78 20.05
C GLU A 103 17.53 11.64 18.86
N ASP A 104 17.33 10.43 18.35
CA ASP A 104 16.45 10.17 17.20
C ASP A 104 15.55 8.92 17.35
N PRO A 105 14.53 8.73 16.48
CA PRO A 105 13.62 7.58 16.56
C PRO A 105 14.30 6.21 16.43
N THR A 106 15.45 6.13 15.75
CA THR A 106 16.26 4.90 15.66
C THR A 106 16.85 4.54 17.02
N ASP A 107 17.24 5.54 17.82
CA ASP A 107 17.72 5.32 19.19
C ASP A 107 16.63 4.70 20.06
N LEU A 108 15.37 5.10 19.90
CA LEU A 108 14.24 4.48 20.59
C LEU A 108 14.07 3.01 20.22
N VAL A 109 14.28 2.66 18.94
CA VAL A 109 14.24 1.26 18.49
C VAL A 109 15.37 0.45 19.11
N ILE A 110 16.58 1.00 19.17
CA ILE A 110 17.75 0.33 19.75
C ILE A 110 17.59 0.17 21.27
N ASP A 111 17.16 1.21 21.98
CA ASP A 111 16.91 1.17 23.43
C ASP A 111 15.77 0.19 23.77
N GLY A 112 14.68 0.20 22.98
CA GLY A 112 13.59 -0.75 23.09
C GLY A 112 14.05 -2.20 22.88
N ALA A 113 14.85 -2.45 21.84
CA ALA A 113 15.42 -3.77 21.58
C ALA A 113 16.36 -4.22 22.71
N ALA A 114 17.20 -3.33 23.24
CA ALA A 114 18.09 -3.63 24.36
C ALA A 114 17.32 -4.00 25.64
N LYS A 115 16.20 -3.31 25.92
CA LYS A 115 15.38 -3.58 27.11
C LYS A 115 14.63 -4.91 27.04
N VAL A 116 14.11 -5.26 25.87
CA VAL A 116 13.29 -6.48 25.66
C VAL A 116 14.16 -7.72 25.38
N GLY A 117 15.35 -7.53 24.80
CA GLY A 117 16.26 -8.60 24.38
C GLY A 117 16.66 -8.40 22.92
N ALA A 118 17.85 -7.81 22.71
CA ALA A 118 18.30 -7.39 21.39
C ALA A 118 18.41 -8.55 20.41
N TRP A 119 18.86 -9.72 20.88
CA TRP A 119 18.95 -10.93 20.08
C TRP A 119 17.57 -11.40 19.59
N GLY A 120 16.62 -11.56 20.51
CA GLY A 120 15.26 -12.03 20.20
C GLY A 120 14.49 -11.06 19.31
N SER A 121 14.60 -9.76 19.59
CA SER A 121 14.02 -8.70 18.76
C SER A 121 14.60 -8.70 17.35
N SER A 122 15.93 -8.86 17.20
CA SER A 122 16.58 -8.94 15.88
C SER A 122 16.16 -10.18 15.11
N ALA A 123 16.10 -11.35 15.75
CA ALA A 123 15.63 -12.59 15.14
C ALA A 123 14.17 -12.50 14.66
N THR A 124 13.34 -11.79 15.42
CA THR A 124 11.92 -11.55 15.08
C THR A 124 11.80 -10.60 13.90
N LEU A 125 12.51 -9.48 13.94
CA LEU A 125 12.51 -8.47 12.87
C LEU A 125 12.99 -9.06 11.55
N LEU A 126 14.14 -9.73 11.55
CA LEU A 126 14.70 -10.36 10.36
C LEU A 126 13.79 -11.47 9.82
N GLY A 127 13.14 -12.25 10.70
CA GLY A 127 12.13 -13.21 10.29
C GLY A 127 10.87 -12.56 9.68
N GLY A 128 10.51 -11.37 10.13
CA GLY A 128 9.45 -10.56 9.51
C GLY A 128 9.84 -10.07 8.11
N ILE A 129 11.06 -9.54 7.97
CA ILE A 129 11.62 -9.11 6.68
C ILE A 129 11.69 -10.29 5.71
N GLN A 130 12.13 -11.46 6.16
CA GLN A 130 12.18 -12.69 5.34
C GLN A 130 10.81 -13.02 4.75
N ARG A 131 9.75 -13.03 5.57
CA ARG A 131 8.37 -13.29 5.08
C ARG A 131 7.88 -12.24 4.08
N LEU A 132 8.24 -10.97 4.29
CA LEU A 132 7.90 -9.89 3.36
C LEU A 132 8.63 -10.06 2.02
N ALA A 133 9.92 -10.43 2.07
CA ALA A 133 10.72 -10.71 0.89
C ALA A 133 10.21 -11.94 0.13
N GLU A 134 9.80 -13.02 0.82
CA GLU A 134 9.19 -14.21 0.22
C GLU A 134 7.88 -13.86 -0.51
N ARG A 135 7.01 -13.08 0.14
CA ARG A 135 5.77 -12.60 -0.48
C ARG A 135 6.06 -11.77 -1.73
N ARG A 136 7.01 -10.86 -1.64
CA ARG A 136 7.40 -10.04 -2.79
C ARG A 136 8.00 -10.88 -3.91
N ARG A 137 8.81 -11.89 -3.61
CA ARG A 137 9.35 -12.83 -4.61
C ARG A 137 8.22 -13.55 -5.35
N ALA A 138 7.25 -14.09 -4.63
CA ALA A 138 6.08 -14.76 -5.20
C ALA A 138 5.25 -13.82 -6.09
N ASP A 139 5.05 -12.56 -5.66
CA ASP A 139 4.38 -11.55 -6.47
C ASP A 139 5.15 -11.26 -7.77
N LEU A 140 6.48 -11.15 -7.71
CA LEU A 140 7.31 -10.90 -8.90
C LEU A 140 7.30 -12.08 -9.87
N ASP A 141 7.29 -13.32 -9.39
CA ASP A 141 7.19 -14.51 -10.24
C ASP A 141 5.84 -14.57 -10.96
N ALA A 142 4.74 -14.35 -10.23
CA ALA A 142 3.40 -14.29 -10.81
C ALA A 142 3.29 -13.19 -11.88
N ARG A 143 4.02 -12.07 -11.71
CA ARG A 143 4.08 -10.99 -12.70
C ARG A 143 4.95 -11.34 -13.89
N LEU A 144 6.09 -12.00 -13.69
CA LEU A 144 6.96 -12.46 -14.76
C LEU A 144 6.21 -13.41 -15.69
N GLU A 145 5.45 -14.34 -15.12
CA GLU A 145 4.62 -15.30 -15.85
C GLU A 145 3.47 -14.60 -16.63
N LYS A 146 2.74 -13.68 -15.98
CA LYS A 146 1.60 -12.97 -16.59
C LYS A 146 2.01 -11.95 -17.65
N THR A 147 3.16 -11.29 -17.47
CA THR A 147 3.58 -10.18 -18.35
C THR A 147 4.19 -10.69 -19.65
N TRP A 148 4.89 -11.82 -19.63
CA TRP A 148 5.67 -12.28 -20.79
C TRP A 148 5.19 -13.57 -21.46
N SER A 149 4.12 -14.20 -20.95
CA SER A 149 3.37 -15.22 -21.70
C SER A 149 2.57 -14.64 -22.88
N LYS A 150 2.31 -13.33 -22.89
CA LYS A 150 1.67 -12.61 -24.01
C LYS A 150 2.72 -11.78 -24.75
N ARG A 151 2.89 -12.02 -26.06
CA ARG A 151 3.69 -11.15 -26.97
C ARG A 151 3.11 -9.73 -26.93
N GLY A 152 3.71 -8.84 -26.16
CA GLY A 152 3.34 -7.43 -26.12
C GLY A 152 3.81 -6.75 -24.84
N ARG A 153 4.24 -5.49 -24.96
CA ARG A 153 4.58 -4.58 -23.84
C ARG A 153 3.49 -4.68 -22.74
N PRO A 154 3.83 -4.75 -21.44
CA PRO A 154 2.84 -4.74 -20.36
C PRO A 154 1.87 -3.58 -20.59
N PRO A 155 0.58 -3.86 -20.86
CA PRO A 155 -0.36 -2.80 -21.18
C PRO A 155 -0.73 -2.07 -19.89
N ASN A 156 0.03 -1.00 -19.59
CA ASN A 156 -0.19 0.01 -18.56
C ASN A 156 -1.07 -0.47 -17.38
N ALA A 157 -0.58 -1.49 -16.67
CA ALA A 157 -1.34 -2.18 -15.62
C ALA A 157 -1.71 -1.22 -14.48
N TYR A 158 -0.81 -0.29 -14.16
CA TYR A 158 -1.06 0.79 -13.22
C TYR A 158 -2.18 1.72 -13.70
N ALA A 159 -2.13 2.22 -14.94
CA ALA A 159 -3.20 3.05 -15.51
C ALA A 159 -4.56 2.33 -15.52
N ARG A 160 -4.59 1.04 -15.85
CA ARG A 160 -5.81 0.22 -15.81
C ARG A 160 -6.36 0.09 -14.40
N THR A 161 -5.49 -0.13 -13.43
CA THR A 161 -5.87 -0.26 -12.02
C THR A 161 -6.45 1.06 -11.49
N ILE A 162 -5.77 2.17 -11.75
CA ILE A 162 -6.24 3.51 -11.38
C ILE A 162 -7.57 3.84 -12.06
N ALA A 163 -7.68 3.57 -13.37
CA ALA A 163 -8.93 3.75 -14.10
C ALA A 163 -10.09 2.93 -13.49
N LEU A 164 -9.85 1.68 -13.11
CA LEU A 164 -10.86 0.83 -12.49
C LEU A 164 -11.28 1.33 -11.11
N ARG A 165 -10.32 1.74 -10.28
CA ARG A 165 -10.61 2.28 -8.94
C ARG A 165 -11.45 3.55 -9.04
N LEU A 166 -11.10 4.46 -9.94
CA LEU A 166 -11.88 5.67 -10.21
C LEU A 166 -13.28 5.32 -10.75
N ALA A 167 -13.38 4.39 -11.70
CA ALA A 167 -14.66 3.97 -12.28
C ALA A 167 -15.61 3.38 -11.24
N LYS A 168 -15.12 2.51 -10.35
CA LYS A 168 -15.92 1.93 -9.26
C LYS A 168 -16.39 3.00 -8.28
N LEU A 169 -15.51 3.95 -7.94
CA LEU A 169 -15.85 5.04 -7.05
C LEU A 169 -16.95 5.94 -7.63
N VAL A 170 -16.85 6.29 -8.92
CA VAL A 170 -17.88 7.08 -9.62
C VAL A 170 -19.18 6.29 -9.77
N ALA A 171 -19.11 4.99 -10.12
CA ALA A 171 -20.28 4.13 -10.27
C ALA A 171 -21.05 3.97 -8.95
N GLY A 172 -20.34 3.64 -7.86
CA GLY A 172 -20.94 3.47 -6.54
C GLY A 172 -21.49 4.77 -5.96
N ARG A 173 -21.00 5.93 -6.40
CA ARG A 173 -21.54 7.23 -5.96
C ARG A 173 -22.75 7.67 -6.78
N THR A 174 -22.65 7.61 -8.10
CA THR A 174 -23.69 8.08 -9.03
C THR A 174 -24.84 7.09 -9.17
N GLY A 175 -24.64 5.83 -8.77
CA GLY A 175 -25.59 4.74 -9.00
C GLY A 175 -25.75 4.42 -10.48
N ARG A 176 -24.81 4.83 -11.33
CA ARG A 176 -24.85 4.67 -12.78
C ARG A 176 -23.46 4.29 -13.30
N LYS A 177 -23.43 3.48 -14.35
CA LYS A 177 -22.18 3.15 -15.02
C LYS A 177 -21.59 4.41 -15.69
N PRO A 178 -20.35 4.82 -15.35
CA PRO A 178 -19.71 5.95 -16.00
C PRO A 178 -19.51 5.69 -17.50
N THR A 179 -19.49 6.76 -18.29
CA THR A 179 -19.28 6.71 -19.74
C THR A 179 -17.95 7.33 -20.10
N LEU A 180 -17.37 6.89 -21.22
CA LEU A 180 -16.16 7.45 -21.78
C LEU A 180 -16.43 7.81 -23.24
N GLY A 181 -16.27 9.09 -23.57
CA GLY A 181 -16.45 9.62 -24.92
C GLY A 181 -15.38 10.65 -25.24
N THR A 182 -15.07 10.81 -26.52
CA THR A 182 -14.14 11.83 -27.03
C THR A 182 -14.93 13.06 -27.47
N ALA A 183 -14.37 14.26 -27.28
CA ALA A 183 -14.90 15.48 -27.85
C ALA A 183 -14.75 15.49 -29.38
N SER A 184 -15.60 16.27 -30.05
CA SER A 184 -15.66 16.38 -31.51
C SER A 184 -14.40 16.98 -32.15
N ASP A 185 -13.53 17.60 -31.36
CA ASP A 185 -12.21 18.12 -31.74
C ASP A 185 -11.07 17.06 -31.61
N GLY A 186 -11.39 15.85 -31.14
CA GLY A 186 -10.57 14.65 -31.26
C GLY A 186 -9.44 14.49 -30.24
N GLY A 187 -9.17 15.50 -29.40
CA GLY A 187 -8.03 15.49 -28.47
C GLY A 187 -8.35 15.12 -27.02
N HIS A 188 -9.56 15.44 -26.54
CA HIS A 188 -9.88 15.39 -25.11
C HIS A 188 -11.15 14.57 -24.81
N PRO A 189 -11.26 13.99 -23.61
CA PRO A 189 -12.49 13.34 -23.17
C PRO A 189 -13.64 14.34 -23.01
N SER A 190 -14.81 14.02 -23.56
CA SER A 190 -16.03 14.85 -23.46
C SER A 190 -16.84 14.54 -22.20
N THR A 191 -16.75 13.32 -21.70
CA THR A 191 -17.46 12.83 -20.50
C THR A 191 -16.77 13.28 -19.22
N ASP A 192 -17.54 13.54 -18.15
CA ASP A 192 -17.00 13.93 -16.84
C ASP A 192 -16.02 12.87 -16.30
N TYR A 193 -16.36 11.58 -16.43
CA TYR A 193 -15.46 10.49 -16.02
C TYR A 193 -14.15 10.50 -16.81
N GLY A 194 -14.22 10.71 -18.13
CA GLY A 194 -13.04 10.83 -18.97
C GLY A 194 -12.14 12.00 -18.56
N ARG A 195 -12.72 13.19 -18.31
CA ARG A 195 -11.98 14.37 -17.83
C ARG A 195 -11.34 14.11 -16.47
N ALA A 196 -12.10 13.53 -15.53
CA ALA A 196 -11.57 13.15 -14.22
C ALA A 196 -10.45 12.12 -14.32
N LEU A 197 -10.53 11.16 -15.25
CA LEU A 197 -9.50 10.16 -15.48
C LEU A 197 -8.21 10.77 -16.06
N GLU A 198 -8.34 11.74 -16.98
CA GLU A 198 -7.21 12.50 -17.53
C GLU A 198 -6.47 13.27 -16.44
N GLU A 199 -7.21 14.05 -15.65
CA GLU A 199 -6.64 14.82 -14.54
C GLU A 199 -6.02 13.91 -13.46
N THR A 200 -6.61 12.73 -13.24
CA THR A 200 -6.06 11.72 -12.32
C THR A 200 -4.74 11.17 -12.83
N PHE A 201 -4.63 10.90 -14.14
CA PHE A 201 -3.38 10.42 -14.75
C PHE A 201 -2.30 11.48 -14.69
N GLU A 202 -2.65 12.73 -14.97
CA GLU A 202 -1.74 13.88 -14.85
C GLU A 202 -1.24 14.02 -13.40
N ALA A 203 -2.13 14.03 -12.42
CA ALA A 203 -1.77 14.14 -11.00
C ALA A 203 -0.90 12.98 -10.51
N LEU A 204 -1.05 11.80 -11.10
CA LEU A 204 -0.28 10.59 -10.77
C LEU A 204 0.95 10.37 -11.67
N GLU A 205 1.22 11.30 -12.59
CA GLU A 205 2.29 11.24 -13.60
C GLU A 205 2.25 9.96 -14.47
N ILE A 206 1.04 9.45 -14.72
CA ILE A 206 0.82 8.26 -15.54
C ILE A 206 0.95 8.64 -17.01
N LYS A 207 2.02 8.18 -17.66
CA LYS A 207 2.25 8.43 -19.09
C LYS A 207 1.37 7.52 -19.96
N GLY A 208 0.58 8.11 -20.84
CA GLY A 208 -0.16 7.41 -21.90
C GLY A 208 -1.62 7.85 -22.05
N GLU A 209 -2.28 7.36 -23.10
CA GLU A 209 -3.67 7.67 -23.41
C GLU A 209 -4.65 7.04 -22.40
N ILE A 210 -5.62 7.83 -21.92
CA ILE A 210 -6.67 7.37 -21.00
C ILE A 210 -7.68 6.42 -21.63
N ARG A 211 -7.79 6.41 -22.97
CA ARG A 211 -8.87 5.73 -23.67
C ARG A 211 -8.86 4.22 -23.42
N ARG A 212 -7.72 3.57 -23.65
CA ARG A 212 -7.60 2.10 -23.49
C ARG A 212 -7.76 1.65 -22.04
N PRO A 213 -7.14 2.29 -21.03
CA PRO A 213 -7.39 2.00 -19.62
C PRO A 213 -8.83 2.26 -19.20
N GLY A 214 -9.42 3.38 -19.63
CA GLY A 214 -10.79 3.76 -19.31
C GLY A 214 -11.82 2.79 -19.90
N GLU A 215 -11.74 2.46 -21.18
CA GLU A 215 -12.62 1.47 -21.81
C GLU A 215 -12.50 0.09 -21.14
N TRP A 216 -11.29 -0.31 -20.75
CA TRP A 216 -11.08 -1.55 -20.02
C TRP A 216 -11.75 -1.50 -18.64
N ALA A 217 -11.56 -0.43 -17.88
CA ALA A 217 -12.15 -0.24 -16.56
C ALA A 217 -13.69 -0.31 -16.60
N LEU A 218 -14.32 0.38 -17.56
CA LEU A 218 -15.78 0.34 -17.71
C LEU A 218 -16.31 -1.07 -18.01
N LYS A 219 -15.54 -1.91 -18.72
CA LYS A 219 -15.91 -3.31 -18.98
C LYS A 219 -15.81 -4.21 -17.75
N GLN A 220 -15.02 -3.83 -16.74
CA GLN A 220 -14.84 -4.61 -15.51
C GLN A 220 -15.87 -4.28 -14.42
N LEU A 221 -16.67 -3.21 -14.58
CA LEU A 221 -17.71 -2.87 -13.61
C LEU A 221 -18.83 -3.92 -13.60
N THR A 222 -19.17 -4.39 -12.40
CA THR A 222 -20.31 -5.29 -12.15
C THR A 222 -21.50 -4.52 -11.59
N ASP A 223 -22.67 -5.15 -11.51
CA ASP A 223 -23.88 -4.52 -10.95
C ASP A 223 -23.71 -4.17 -9.46
N GLU A 224 -22.90 -4.93 -8.73
CA GLU A 224 -22.53 -4.64 -7.33
C GLU A 224 -21.79 -3.29 -7.20
N ASP A 225 -20.97 -2.92 -8.19
CA ASP A 225 -20.25 -1.65 -8.21
C ASP A 225 -21.17 -0.44 -8.48
N ILE A 226 -22.41 -0.68 -8.93
CA ILE A 226 -23.40 0.35 -9.28
C ILE A 226 -24.39 0.58 -8.13
N VAL A 227 -24.35 -0.24 -7.07
CA VAL A 227 -25.18 -0.03 -5.88
C VAL A 227 -24.74 1.25 -5.20
N ARG A 228 -25.66 2.23 -5.09
CA ARG A 228 -25.39 3.50 -4.42
C ARG A 228 -24.92 3.21 -3.00
N LEU A 229 -23.67 3.53 -2.69
CA LEU A 229 -23.16 3.41 -1.33
C LEU A 229 -24.08 4.25 -0.43
N PRO A 230 -24.67 3.68 0.63
CA PRO A 230 -25.51 4.44 1.53
C PRO A 230 -24.68 5.61 2.04
N ILE A 231 -25.19 6.82 1.81
CA ILE A 231 -24.71 7.98 2.56
C ILE A 231 -24.96 7.57 4.00
N TYR A 232 -23.90 7.43 4.81
CA TYR A 232 -24.09 7.39 6.25
C TYR A 232 -24.74 8.72 6.62
N ASP A 233 -26.06 8.69 6.71
CA ASP A 233 -26.87 9.82 7.13
C ASP A 233 -26.34 10.21 8.51
N LEU A 234 -25.72 11.38 8.59
CA LEU A 234 -25.25 11.96 9.86
C LEU A 234 -26.38 12.09 10.90
N HIS A 235 -27.64 11.89 10.50
CA HIS A 235 -28.80 11.81 11.38
C HIS A 235 -28.77 10.65 12.40
N ILE A 236 -27.95 9.61 12.20
CA ILE A 236 -27.78 8.55 13.22
C ILE A 236 -27.05 9.09 14.47
N PHE A 237 -26.17 10.10 14.33
CA PHE A 237 -25.49 10.68 15.48
C PHE A 237 -26.39 11.63 16.30
N GLU A 238 -27.35 12.33 15.68
CA GLU A 238 -28.33 13.14 16.42
C GLU A 238 -29.33 12.28 17.20
N ALA A 239 -29.75 11.14 16.64
CA ALA A 239 -30.64 10.19 17.32
C ALA A 239 -30.00 9.49 18.52
N LEU A 240 -28.66 9.37 18.54
CA LEU A 240 -27.91 8.85 19.70
C LEU A 240 -27.62 9.92 20.74
N ARG A 241 -27.58 11.21 20.35
CA ARG A 241 -27.39 12.34 21.28
C ARG A 241 -28.66 12.71 22.04
N SER A 242 -29.85 12.52 21.45
CA SER A 242 -31.13 12.77 22.14
C SER A 242 -31.51 11.67 23.14
N LYS A 243 -30.87 10.50 23.07
CA LYS A 243 -31.10 9.38 24.02
C LYS A 243 -30.09 9.33 25.18
N SER A 244 -29.13 10.27 25.26
CA SER A 244 -28.15 10.32 26.35
C SER A 244 -28.42 11.41 27.40
N SER A 245 -29.63 11.98 27.46
CA SER A 245 -30.08 12.72 28.64
C SER A 245 -30.33 11.70 29.76
N VAL A 246 -29.26 11.40 30.49
CA VAL A 246 -29.30 10.72 31.78
C VAL A 246 -30.21 11.56 32.70
N PRO A 247 -31.21 10.97 33.39
CA PRO A 247 -31.95 11.69 34.42
C PRO A 247 -30.97 11.97 35.57
N GLU A 248 -30.87 13.24 35.97
CA GLU A 248 -30.26 13.60 37.24
C GLU A 248 -31.19 13.12 38.36
N ASP A 249 -30.73 12.09 39.09
CA ASP A 249 -31.16 11.77 40.46
C ASP A 249 -29.94 11.90 41.39
#